data_AF-A0A7X7KAK1-F1
#
_entry.id   AF-A0A7X7KAK1-F1
#
_cell.length_a   1.000
_cell.length_b   1.000
_cell.length_c   1.000
_cell.angle_alpha   90.00
_cell.angle_beta   90.00
_cell.angle_gamma   90.00
#
_symmetry.space_group_name_H-M   'P 1'
#
loop_
_entity.id
_entity.type
_entity.pdbx_description
1 polymer ?
#
loop_
_entity_poly.entity_id
_entity_poly.type
_entity_poly.pdbx_seq_one_letter_code
_entity_poly.pdbx_strand_id
1 'polypeptide(L)'
;ITAWNDPAIAAENPGVTLPELDIIPVNRSDESGTTENFTEWLAAAANGAWPHEASGDWPLSGGQSGAQTQGMIDTVSSAEGTIGYADASRAGDLGTVAVGVGDAFVPYSAEAAAAVVDASPAAEGASDKQLTIELDRATTAAGAYPVVLISYSIACSVYDNQQDADNVKGFLTYVASEAGQQRAADPTVAGSAPISGELRTAVEAAIASISAS
;
A
#
# COMPACT_ATOMS: atom_id res chain seq x y z
N ILE A 1 -21.05 3.27 -14.41
CA ILE A 1 -21.13 3.80 -13.04
C ILE A 1 -20.66 5.25 -13.07
N THR A 2 -21.58 6.20 -12.98
CA THR A 2 -21.28 7.66 -13.06
C THR A 2 -21.80 8.46 -11.87
N ALA A 3 -22.65 7.87 -11.02
CA ALA A 3 -23.20 8.49 -9.83
C ALA A 3 -23.11 7.55 -8.63
N TRP A 4 -23.03 8.08 -7.42
CA TRP A 4 -22.83 7.29 -6.19
C TRP A 4 -23.99 6.37 -5.84
N ASN A 5 -25.21 6.72 -6.25
CA ASN A 5 -26.40 5.87 -6.08
C ASN A 5 -26.61 4.85 -7.21
N ASP A 6 -25.60 4.63 -8.08
CA ASP A 6 -25.66 3.62 -9.12
C ASP A 6 -26.02 2.23 -8.52
N PRO A 7 -26.92 1.46 -9.15
CA PRO A 7 -27.35 0.16 -8.62
C PRO A 7 -26.21 -0.81 -8.31
N ALA A 8 -25.09 -0.75 -9.04
CA ALA A 8 -23.92 -1.59 -8.77
C ALA A 8 -23.25 -1.21 -7.44
N ILE A 9 -23.14 0.08 -7.11
CA ILE A 9 -22.59 0.53 -5.81
C ILE A 9 -23.59 0.23 -4.69
N ALA A 10 -24.88 0.47 -4.93
CA ALA A 10 -25.93 0.19 -3.96
C ALA A 10 -26.03 -1.29 -3.58
N ALA A 11 -25.80 -2.20 -4.53
CA ALA A 11 -25.81 -3.64 -4.29
C ALA A 11 -24.72 -4.07 -3.29
N GLU A 12 -23.54 -3.45 -3.35
CA GLU A 12 -22.43 -3.74 -2.43
C GLU A 12 -22.54 -3.02 -1.07
N ASN A 13 -23.50 -2.10 -0.92
CA ASN A 13 -23.67 -1.28 0.28
C ASN A 13 -25.11 -1.36 0.84
N PRO A 14 -25.60 -2.56 1.19
CA PRO A 14 -26.98 -2.74 1.64
C PRO A 14 -27.27 -1.93 2.92
N GLY A 15 -28.36 -1.16 2.90
CA GLY A 15 -28.79 -0.34 4.03
C GLY A 15 -28.12 1.03 4.12
N VAL A 16 -27.18 1.36 3.23
CA VAL A 16 -26.60 2.70 3.12
C VAL A 16 -27.46 3.57 2.22
N THR A 17 -27.80 4.78 2.69
CA THR A 17 -28.45 5.79 1.84
C THR A 17 -27.38 6.49 1.01
N LEU A 18 -27.22 6.06 -0.24
CA LEU A 18 -26.22 6.63 -1.15
C LEU A 18 -26.73 7.94 -1.79
N PRO A 19 -25.87 8.96 -1.90
CA PRO A 19 -26.27 10.25 -2.45
C PRO A 19 -26.44 10.20 -3.97
N GLU A 20 -27.33 11.04 -4.50
CA GLU A 20 -27.44 11.32 -5.93
C GLU A 20 -26.39 12.38 -6.33
N LEU A 21 -25.12 11.99 -6.23
CA LEU A 21 -23.97 12.81 -6.63
C LEU A 21 -23.23 12.13 -7.76
N ASP A 22 -22.75 12.92 -8.71
CA ASP A 22 -21.82 12.45 -9.73
C ASP A 22 -20.53 11.95 -9.06
N ILE A 23 -19.96 10.86 -9.60
CA ILE A 23 -18.65 10.37 -9.18
C ILE A 23 -17.59 11.17 -9.92
N ILE A 24 -16.65 11.73 -9.17
CA ILE A 24 -15.54 12.51 -9.71
C ILE A 24 -14.23 11.78 -9.36
N PRO A 25 -13.70 10.91 -10.26
CA PRO A 25 -12.41 10.29 -10.05
C PRO A 25 -11.30 11.34 -10.07
N VAL A 26 -10.43 11.31 -9.05
CA VAL A 26 -9.25 12.14 -8.92
C VAL A 26 -8.01 11.27 -8.99
N ASN A 27 -7.10 11.60 -9.91
CA ASN A 27 -5.84 10.88 -10.11
C ASN A 27 -4.62 11.78 -9.85
N ARG A 28 -3.43 11.19 -9.84
CA ARG A 28 -2.16 11.92 -9.83
C ARG A 28 -1.87 12.50 -11.21
N SER A 29 -1.45 13.77 -11.25
CA SER A 29 -1.05 14.44 -12.51
C SER A 29 0.43 14.22 -12.88
N ASP A 30 1.20 13.62 -11.98
CA ASP A 30 2.63 13.34 -12.08
C ASP A 30 2.90 11.85 -11.88
N GLU A 31 3.99 11.36 -12.48
CA GLU A 31 4.46 9.97 -12.31
C GLU A 31 4.61 9.64 -10.82
N SER A 32 4.04 8.52 -10.40
CA SER A 32 3.94 8.20 -8.97
C SER A 32 3.90 6.71 -8.69
N GLY A 33 4.78 6.25 -7.80
CA GLY A 33 4.71 4.89 -7.26
C GLY A 33 3.35 4.56 -6.61
N THR A 34 2.67 5.53 -5.99
CA THR A 34 1.30 5.32 -5.47
C THR A 34 0.29 5.01 -6.60
N THR A 35 0.44 5.63 -7.77
CA THR A 35 -0.40 5.36 -8.95
C THR A 35 -0.08 3.98 -9.50
N GLU A 36 1.19 3.62 -9.58
CA GLU A 36 1.63 2.29 -10.01
C GLU A 36 1.04 1.21 -9.11
N ASN A 37 1.20 1.33 -7.79
CA ASN A 37 0.64 0.38 -6.82
C ASN A 37 -0.89 0.28 -6.92
N PHE A 38 -1.58 1.41 -7.05
CA PHE A 38 -3.03 1.42 -7.20
C PHE A 38 -3.47 0.76 -8.51
N THR A 39 -2.77 1.02 -9.61
CA THR A 39 -3.12 0.46 -10.93
C THR A 39 -2.75 -1.01 -11.06
N GLU A 40 -1.70 -1.50 -10.38
CA GLU A 40 -1.42 -2.93 -10.23
C GLU A 40 -2.57 -3.66 -9.54
N TRP A 41 -3.03 -3.14 -8.40
CA TRP A 41 -4.21 -3.69 -7.71
C TRP A 41 -5.47 -3.59 -8.58
N LEU A 42 -5.73 -2.44 -9.19
CA LEU A 42 -6.91 -2.23 -10.02
C LEU A 42 -6.94 -3.18 -11.21
N ALA A 43 -5.81 -3.41 -11.88
CA ALA A 43 -5.71 -4.35 -12.99
C ALA A 43 -6.01 -5.79 -12.53
N ALA A 44 -5.49 -6.20 -11.37
CA ALA A 44 -5.75 -7.51 -10.79
C ALA A 44 -7.22 -7.68 -10.37
N ALA A 45 -7.79 -6.68 -9.70
CA ALA A 45 -9.16 -6.71 -9.17
C ALA A 45 -10.25 -6.54 -10.24
N ALA A 46 -9.94 -5.86 -11.35
CA ALA A 46 -10.92 -5.52 -12.38
C ALA A 46 -11.36 -6.71 -13.25
N ASN A 47 -10.76 -7.91 -13.10
CA ASN A 47 -11.10 -9.10 -13.89
C ASN A 47 -11.11 -8.83 -15.42
N GLY A 48 -10.14 -8.04 -15.90
CA GLY A 48 -10.00 -7.66 -17.30
C GLY A 48 -10.84 -6.44 -17.74
N ALA A 49 -11.63 -5.83 -16.85
CA ALA A 49 -12.37 -4.60 -17.16
C ALA A 49 -11.46 -3.35 -17.23
N TRP A 50 -10.26 -3.41 -16.65
CA TRP A 50 -9.24 -2.36 -16.76
C TRP A 50 -8.26 -2.72 -17.89
N PRO A 51 -8.29 -2.03 -19.04
CA PRO A 51 -7.53 -2.43 -20.22
C PRO A 51 -6.12 -1.81 -20.28
N HIS A 52 -5.71 -1.08 -19.25
CA HIS A 52 -4.44 -0.37 -19.21
C HIS A 52 -3.42 -1.15 -18.38
N GLU A 53 -2.18 -1.19 -18.85
CA GLU A 53 -1.07 -1.70 -18.06
C GLU A 53 -0.86 -0.82 -16.82
N ALA A 54 -0.43 -1.44 -15.73
CA ALA A 54 -0.08 -0.71 -14.52
C ALA A 54 1.14 0.19 -14.79
N SER A 55 1.09 1.41 -14.27
CA SER A 55 2.14 2.42 -14.48
C SER A 55 2.06 3.50 -13.41
N GLY A 56 3.18 4.17 -13.18
CA GLY A 56 3.21 5.40 -12.39
C GLY A 56 2.45 6.57 -13.03
N ASP A 57 2.23 6.52 -14.35
CA ASP A 57 1.45 7.50 -15.09
C ASP A 57 -0.02 7.08 -15.18
N TRP A 58 -0.94 7.99 -14.85
CA TRP A 58 -2.36 7.73 -15.02
C TRP A 58 -2.71 7.67 -16.52
N PRO A 59 -3.33 6.57 -17.01
CA PRO A 59 -3.44 6.32 -18.46
C PRO A 59 -4.53 7.15 -19.15
N LEU A 60 -5.44 7.77 -18.39
CA LEU A 60 -6.54 8.56 -18.93
C LEU A 60 -6.18 10.04 -18.91
N SER A 61 -6.46 10.73 -20.02
CA SER A 61 -6.31 12.18 -20.10
C SER A 61 -7.64 12.88 -19.78
N GLY A 62 -7.54 14.08 -19.19
CA GLY A 62 -8.71 14.83 -18.71
C GLY A 62 -9.20 14.36 -17.34
N GLY A 63 -10.27 14.98 -16.84
CA GLY A 63 -10.78 14.75 -15.48
C GLY A 63 -10.05 15.59 -14.43
N GLN A 64 -10.36 15.33 -13.16
CA GLN A 64 -9.74 16.00 -12.03
C GLN A 64 -8.44 15.29 -11.65
N SER A 65 -7.40 16.06 -11.32
CA SER A 65 -6.12 15.52 -10.89
C SER A 65 -5.41 16.45 -9.92
N GLY A 66 -4.38 15.94 -9.26
CA GLY A 66 -3.54 16.72 -8.38
C GLY A 66 -2.08 16.24 -8.42
N ALA A 67 -1.15 17.18 -8.34
CA ALA A 67 0.27 16.86 -8.29
C ALA A 67 0.68 16.44 -6.88
N GLN A 68 1.47 15.37 -6.79
CA GLN A 68 1.89 14.77 -5.53
C GLN A 68 0.69 14.31 -4.67
N THR A 69 0.97 13.63 -3.55
CA THR A 69 -0.09 13.17 -2.67
C THR A 69 -0.93 14.33 -2.13
N GLN A 70 -0.30 15.46 -1.77
CA GLN A 70 -1.03 16.61 -1.23
C GLN A 70 -1.99 17.22 -2.24
N GLY A 71 -1.55 17.46 -3.49
CA GLY A 71 -2.43 18.07 -4.49
C GLY A 71 -3.63 17.18 -4.81
N MET A 72 -3.45 15.86 -4.79
CA MET A 72 -4.58 14.93 -4.97
C MET A 72 -5.54 14.94 -3.78
N ILE A 73 -5.05 14.98 -2.54
CA ILE A 73 -5.90 15.17 -1.34
C ILE A 73 -6.66 16.50 -1.40
N ASP A 74 -6.00 17.60 -1.79
CA ASP A 74 -6.63 18.91 -1.92
C ASP A 74 -7.75 18.88 -2.98
N THR A 75 -7.50 18.25 -4.13
CA THR A 75 -8.50 18.10 -5.20
C THR A 75 -9.68 17.23 -4.75
N VAL A 76 -9.44 16.09 -4.09
CA VAL A 76 -10.51 15.25 -3.51
C VAL A 76 -11.34 16.06 -2.51
N SER A 77 -10.69 16.82 -1.63
CA SER A 77 -11.37 17.60 -0.58
C SER A 77 -12.14 18.82 -1.11
N SER A 78 -11.90 19.23 -2.37
CA SER A 78 -12.46 20.45 -2.94
C SER A 78 -13.91 20.33 -3.43
N ALA A 79 -14.43 19.10 -3.55
CA ALA A 79 -15.76 18.84 -4.07
C ALA A 79 -16.40 17.60 -3.43
N GLU A 80 -17.73 17.58 -3.36
CA GLU A 80 -18.49 16.38 -2.99
C GLU A 80 -18.53 15.39 -4.17
N GLY A 81 -18.62 14.09 -3.86
CA GLY A 81 -18.69 13.03 -4.86
C GLY A 81 -17.34 12.60 -5.44
N THR A 82 -16.24 13.16 -4.95
CA THR A 82 -14.87 12.80 -5.36
C THR A 82 -14.44 11.44 -4.80
N ILE A 83 -13.57 10.76 -5.54
CA ILE A 83 -12.88 9.55 -5.07
C ILE A 83 -11.45 9.54 -5.62
N GLY A 84 -10.49 9.20 -4.77
CA GLY A 84 -9.07 9.08 -5.15
C GLY A 84 -8.39 7.95 -4.39
N TYR A 85 -7.07 7.84 -4.55
CA TYR A 85 -6.22 6.85 -3.90
C TYR A 85 -5.00 7.54 -3.32
N ALA A 86 -4.70 7.36 -2.04
CA ALA A 86 -3.54 7.98 -1.38
C ALA A 86 -2.89 7.01 -0.39
N ASP A 87 -1.69 7.34 0.08
CA ASP A 87 -1.12 6.68 1.26
C ASP A 87 -2.11 6.77 2.43
N ALA A 88 -2.33 5.68 3.14
CA ALA A 88 -3.39 5.60 4.15
C ALA A 88 -3.24 6.65 5.27
N SER A 89 -2.00 7.04 5.61
CA SER A 89 -1.73 8.13 6.57
C SER A 89 -2.22 9.50 6.12
N ARG A 90 -2.61 9.65 4.85
CA ARG A 90 -3.17 10.88 4.26
C ARG A 90 -4.69 10.86 4.16
N ALA A 91 -5.35 9.73 4.44
CA ALA A 91 -6.80 9.64 4.39
C ALA A 91 -7.48 10.57 5.41
N GLY A 92 -6.97 10.59 6.65
CA GLY A 92 -7.53 11.44 7.72
C GLY A 92 -9.05 11.29 7.83
N ASP A 93 -9.76 12.42 7.79
CA ASP A 93 -11.22 12.47 7.88
C ASP A 93 -11.95 12.15 6.56
N LEU A 94 -11.23 12.01 5.43
CA LEU A 94 -11.83 11.60 4.15
C LEU A 94 -12.32 10.14 4.19
N GLY A 95 -11.78 9.34 5.12
CA GLY A 95 -12.11 7.94 5.28
C GLY A 95 -11.43 7.02 4.26
N THR A 96 -11.70 5.73 4.40
CA THR A 96 -11.15 4.65 3.56
C THR A 96 -12.29 3.73 3.13
N VAL A 97 -12.08 2.99 2.04
CA VAL A 97 -13.04 1.99 1.56
C VAL A 97 -12.66 0.60 2.04
N ALA A 98 -13.66 -0.26 2.21
CA ALA A 98 -13.42 -1.71 2.24
C ALA A 98 -13.35 -2.21 0.79
N VAL A 99 -12.42 -3.11 0.51
CA VAL A 99 -12.23 -3.69 -0.83
C VAL A 99 -12.61 -5.17 -0.84
N GLY A 100 -13.06 -5.66 -1.99
CA GLY A 100 -13.42 -7.07 -2.17
C GLY A 100 -12.18 -7.97 -2.12
N VAL A 101 -12.25 -9.02 -1.31
CA VAL A 101 -11.20 -10.02 -1.06
C VAL A 101 -11.89 -11.39 -0.93
N GLY A 102 -11.80 -12.21 -1.97
CA GLY A 102 -12.65 -13.40 -2.09
C GLY A 102 -14.13 -13.02 -2.06
N ASP A 103 -14.89 -13.59 -1.13
CA ASP A 103 -16.33 -13.35 -0.97
C ASP A 103 -16.68 -12.26 0.07
N ALA A 104 -15.67 -11.55 0.61
CA ALA A 104 -15.86 -10.57 1.68
C ALA A 104 -15.26 -9.21 1.33
N PHE A 105 -15.75 -8.16 1.99
CA PHE A 105 -15.12 -6.84 1.98
C PHE A 105 -14.23 -6.67 3.20
N VAL A 106 -12.96 -6.32 2.97
CA VAL A 106 -11.98 -6.10 4.02
C VAL A 106 -11.75 -4.58 4.16
N PRO A 107 -12.06 -3.97 5.32
CA PRO A 107 -11.71 -2.58 5.57
C PRO A 107 -10.19 -2.43 5.69
N TYR A 108 -9.67 -1.27 5.32
CA TYR A 108 -8.28 -0.94 5.60
C TYR A 108 -8.01 -0.97 7.12
N SER A 109 -6.95 -1.66 7.52
CA SER A 109 -6.27 -1.49 8.81
C SER A 109 -4.79 -1.83 8.66
N ALA A 110 -3.97 -1.45 9.65
CA ALA A 110 -2.56 -1.84 9.69
C ALA A 110 -2.38 -3.36 9.72
N GLU A 111 -3.23 -4.06 10.48
CA GLU A 111 -3.24 -5.52 10.58
C GLU A 111 -3.62 -6.17 9.26
N ALA A 112 -4.64 -5.62 8.57
CA ALA A 112 -5.08 -6.14 7.28
C ALA A 112 -4.01 -5.93 6.18
N ALA A 113 -3.30 -4.79 6.24
CA ALA A 113 -2.17 -4.51 5.36
C ALA A 113 -0.97 -5.45 5.62
N ALA A 114 -0.68 -5.76 6.88
CA ALA A 114 0.35 -6.74 7.22
C ALA A 114 -0.05 -8.16 6.79
N ALA A 115 -1.32 -8.52 6.95
CA ALA A 115 -1.84 -9.85 6.62
C ALA A 115 -1.69 -10.20 5.13
N VAL A 116 -1.86 -9.23 4.20
CA VAL A 116 -1.61 -9.51 2.78
C VAL A 116 -0.13 -9.75 2.49
N VAL A 117 0.77 -9.06 3.20
CA VAL A 117 2.22 -9.24 3.04
C VAL A 117 2.62 -10.64 3.52
N ASP A 118 2.10 -11.07 4.66
CA ASP A 118 2.35 -12.42 5.19
C ASP A 118 1.75 -13.53 4.32
N ALA A 119 0.60 -13.28 3.70
CA ALA A 119 -0.06 -14.24 2.81
C ALA A 119 0.56 -14.30 1.40
N SER A 120 1.38 -13.31 1.04
CA SER A 120 1.97 -13.21 -0.29
C SER A 120 3.21 -14.10 -0.44
N PRO A 121 3.42 -14.70 -1.62
CA PRO A 121 4.61 -15.51 -1.87
C PRO A 121 5.89 -14.67 -1.88
N ALA A 122 7.01 -15.33 -1.59
CA ALA A 122 8.32 -14.74 -1.84
C ALA A 122 8.51 -14.49 -3.35
N ALA A 123 9.11 -13.35 -3.69
CA ALA A 123 9.41 -13.03 -5.08
C ALA A 123 10.47 -13.96 -5.68
N GLU A 124 10.52 -14.00 -7.01
CA GLU A 124 11.59 -14.71 -7.71
C GLU A 124 12.97 -14.18 -7.28
N GLY A 125 13.88 -15.09 -6.91
CA GLY A 125 15.22 -14.74 -6.43
C GLY A 125 15.30 -14.36 -4.95
N ALA A 126 14.19 -14.41 -4.21
CA ALA A 126 14.22 -14.22 -2.77
C ALA A 126 15.12 -15.25 -2.06
N SER A 127 15.75 -14.82 -0.98
CA SER A 127 16.68 -15.63 -0.17
C SER A 127 16.63 -15.20 1.31
N ASP A 128 17.44 -15.83 2.15
CA ASP A 128 17.61 -15.45 3.57
C ASP A 128 18.18 -14.03 3.76
N LYS A 129 18.77 -13.43 2.71
CA LYS A 129 19.29 -12.06 2.71
C LYS A 129 18.52 -11.10 1.81
N GLN A 130 17.63 -11.62 0.97
CA GLN A 130 16.81 -10.87 0.04
C GLN A 130 15.34 -11.24 0.27
N LEU A 131 14.70 -10.55 1.20
CA LEU A 131 13.33 -10.82 1.64
C LEU A 131 12.29 -10.12 0.76
N THR A 132 12.45 -10.22 -0.55
CA THR A 132 11.52 -9.63 -1.53
C THR A 132 10.25 -10.48 -1.65
N ILE A 133 9.11 -9.82 -1.75
CA ILE A 133 7.77 -10.41 -1.75
C ILE A 133 7.09 -10.08 -3.07
N GLU A 134 6.50 -11.08 -3.69
CA GLU A 134 5.59 -10.93 -4.83
C GLU A 134 4.19 -10.71 -4.26
N LEU A 135 3.80 -9.44 -4.15
CA LEU A 135 2.57 -9.06 -3.47
C LEU A 135 1.34 -9.58 -4.22
N ASP A 136 0.54 -10.41 -3.56
CA ASP A 136 -0.68 -10.98 -4.13
C ASP A 136 -1.81 -9.94 -4.18
N ARG A 137 -1.85 -9.18 -5.27
CA ARG A 137 -2.87 -8.16 -5.56
C ARG A 137 -4.29 -8.72 -5.70
N ALA A 138 -4.42 -10.02 -5.99
CA ALA A 138 -5.69 -10.72 -6.20
C ALA A 138 -6.00 -11.68 -5.04
N THR A 139 -5.40 -11.45 -3.87
CA THR A 139 -5.52 -12.38 -2.75
C THR A 139 -6.97 -12.64 -2.36
N THR A 140 -7.21 -13.85 -1.88
CA THR A 140 -8.47 -14.26 -1.25
C THR A 140 -8.29 -14.59 0.23
N ALA A 141 -7.11 -14.29 0.79
CA ALA A 141 -6.82 -14.51 2.19
C ALA A 141 -7.73 -13.65 3.08
N ALA A 142 -8.40 -14.29 4.04
CA ALA A 142 -9.35 -13.62 4.91
C ALA A 142 -8.66 -12.50 5.71
N GLY A 143 -9.23 -11.29 5.65
CA GLY A 143 -8.72 -10.13 6.38
C GLY A 143 -7.48 -9.47 5.76
N ALA A 144 -7.01 -9.93 4.59
CA ALA A 144 -5.88 -9.34 3.89
C ALA A 144 -6.33 -8.18 2.98
N TYR A 145 -5.81 -6.97 3.19
CA TYR A 145 -6.17 -5.80 2.37
C TYR A 145 -5.15 -5.59 1.24
N PRO A 146 -5.48 -5.83 -0.05
CA PRO A 146 -4.50 -5.92 -1.15
C PRO A 146 -3.97 -4.59 -1.71
N VAL A 147 -4.51 -3.44 -1.30
CA VAL A 147 -4.06 -2.12 -1.77
C VAL A 147 -2.95 -1.60 -0.85
N VAL A 148 -1.78 -2.24 -0.93
CA VAL A 148 -0.62 -1.92 -0.09
C VAL A 148 0.63 -1.68 -0.93
N LEU A 149 1.58 -0.94 -0.38
CA LEU A 149 2.93 -0.79 -0.92
C LEU A 149 3.92 -1.31 0.12
N ILE A 150 4.84 -2.18 -0.31
CA ILE A 150 5.93 -2.68 0.53
C ILE A 150 7.15 -1.77 0.34
N SER A 151 7.67 -1.23 1.43
CA SER A 151 8.92 -0.47 1.42
C SER A 151 10.09 -1.36 1.84
N TYR A 152 11.17 -1.34 1.05
CA TYR A 152 12.37 -2.12 1.30
C TYR A 152 13.54 -1.24 1.73
N SER A 153 14.30 -1.70 2.72
CA SER A 153 15.64 -1.18 3.03
C SER A 153 16.68 -2.06 2.34
N ILE A 154 17.55 -1.45 1.54
CA ILE A 154 18.61 -2.16 0.81
C ILE A 154 19.96 -1.82 1.44
N ALA A 155 20.76 -2.83 1.75
CA ALA A 155 22.08 -2.69 2.34
C ALA A 155 23.07 -3.71 1.75
N CYS A 156 24.37 -3.41 1.84
CA CYS A 156 25.41 -4.34 1.42
C CYS A 156 25.50 -5.52 2.40
N SER A 157 25.74 -6.73 1.90
CA SER A 157 26.01 -7.88 2.79
C SER A 157 27.40 -7.81 3.42
N VAL A 158 28.36 -7.20 2.74
CA VAL A 158 29.75 -7.04 3.19
C VAL A 158 30.16 -5.59 3.00
N TYR A 159 30.74 -4.98 4.04
CA TYR A 159 31.30 -3.63 4.02
C TYR A 159 32.82 -3.65 4.10
N ASP A 160 33.47 -2.60 3.61
CA ASP A 160 34.94 -2.51 3.58
C ASP A 160 35.58 -2.41 4.98
N ASN A 161 34.82 -1.95 5.99
CA ASN A 161 35.31 -1.85 7.35
C ASN A 161 34.21 -2.20 8.39
N GLN A 162 34.67 -2.64 9.57
CA GLN A 162 33.79 -3.09 10.64
C GLN A 162 32.87 -1.99 11.18
N GLN A 163 33.35 -0.73 11.23
CA GLN A 163 32.58 0.37 11.77
C GLN A 163 31.32 0.66 10.93
N ASP A 164 31.43 0.61 9.60
CA ASP A 164 30.29 0.79 8.72
C ASP A 164 29.31 -0.37 8.81
N ALA A 165 29.81 -1.61 8.87
CA ALA A 165 28.97 -2.80 9.10
C ALA A 165 28.18 -2.66 10.42
N ASP A 166 28.83 -2.26 11.50
CA ASP A 166 28.20 -2.09 12.81
C ASP A 166 27.16 -0.97 12.81
N ASN A 167 27.45 0.17 12.17
CA ASN A 167 26.53 1.30 12.05
C ASN A 167 25.25 0.91 11.28
N VAL A 168 25.40 0.23 10.13
CA VAL A 168 24.28 -0.22 9.32
C VAL A 168 23.45 -1.26 10.07
N LYS A 169 24.10 -2.24 10.71
CA LYS A 169 23.40 -3.22 11.53
C LYS A 169 22.62 -2.56 12.66
N GLY A 170 23.22 -1.60 13.37
CA GLY A 170 22.56 -0.88 14.46
C GLY A 170 21.32 -0.14 13.98
N PHE A 171 21.43 0.59 12.87
CA PHE A 171 20.30 1.31 12.29
C PHE A 171 19.18 0.37 11.84
N LEU A 172 19.49 -0.66 11.04
CA LEU A 172 18.48 -1.59 10.53
C LEU A 172 17.84 -2.41 11.65
N THR A 173 18.61 -2.78 12.69
CA THR A 173 18.07 -3.46 13.88
C THR A 173 17.05 -2.57 14.59
N TYR A 174 17.33 -1.27 14.73
CA TYR A 174 16.36 -0.33 15.29
C TYR A 174 15.11 -0.24 14.42
N VAL A 175 15.26 -0.08 13.10
CA VAL A 175 14.13 0.00 12.15
C VAL A 175 13.24 -1.25 12.23
N ALA A 176 13.82 -2.44 12.31
CA ALA A 176 13.10 -3.70 12.41
C ALA A 176 12.49 -3.97 13.80
N SER A 177 13.05 -3.38 14.86
CA SER A 177 12.59 -3.58 16.24
C SER A 177 11.15 -3.17 16.46
N GLU A 178 10.52 -3.69 17.52
CA GLU A 178 9.19 -3.25 17.97
C GLU A 178 9.10 -1.73 18.15
N ALA A 179 10.12 -1.12 18.74
CA ALA A 179 10.16 0.33 18.96
C ALA A 179 10.22 1.10 17.62
N GLY A 180 11.04 0.64 16.67
CA GLY A 180 11.13 1.26 15.34
C GLY A 180 9.83 1.12 14.54
N GLN A 181 9.23 -0.06 14.55
CA GLN A 181 7.96 -0.32 13.88
C GLN A 181 6.80 0.47 14.52
N GLN A 182 6.72 0.53 15.85
CA GLN A 182 5.74 1.39 16.54
C GLN A 182 5.94 2.87 16.21
N ARG A 183 7.20 3.31 16.12
CA ARG A 183 7.54 4.69 15.76
C ARG A 183 7.10 5.04 14.33
N ALA A 184 7.22 4.10 13.39
CA ALA A 184 6.76 4.27 12.01
C ALA A 184 5.22 4.19 11.89
N ALA A 185 4.58 3.35 12.71
CA ALA A 185 3.12 3.22 12.75
C ALA A 185 2.40 4.41 13.34
N ASP A 186 3.09 5.29 14.07
CA ASP A 186 2.52 6.53 14.58
C ASP A 186 2.01 7.40 13.40
N PRO A 187 0.70 7.73 13.36
CA PRO A 187 0.10 8.52 12.29
C PRO A 187 0.64 9.95 12.22
N THR A 188 1.21 10.46 13.31
CA THR A 188 1.88 11.78 13.31
C THR A 188 3.19 11.78 12.54
N VAL A 189 3.68 10.60 12.12
CA VAL A 189 5.00 10.44 11.51
C VAL A 189 4.96 9.77 10.15
N ALA A 190 4.49 8.53 10.08
CA ALA A 190 4.36 7.85 8.79
C ALA A 190 3.05 7.07 8.67
N GLY A 191 2.51 6.54 9.77
CA GLY A 191 1.28 5.74 9.76
C GLY A 191 1.44 4.42 9.00
N SER A 192 2.65 3.85 8.96
CA SER A 192 2.93 2.60 8.27
C SER A 192 2.37 1.39 9.04
N ALA A 193 1.91 0.37 8.33
CA ALA A 193 1.58 -0.90 8.97
C ALA A 193 2.85 -1.57 9.51
N PRO A 194 2.91 -1.97 10.80
CA PRO A 194 4.03 -2.77 11.31
C PRO A 194 4.17 -4.09 10.55
N ILE A 195 5.41 -4.53 10.32
CA ILE A 195 5.66 -5.90 9.86
C ILE A 195 5.24 -6.92 10.93
N SER A 196 4.90 -8.13 10.49
CA SER A 196 4.57 -9.24 11.38
C SER A 196 5.77 -9.69 12.22
N GLY A 197 5.52 -10.39 13.33
CA GLY A 197 6.59 -10.95 14.15
C GLY A 197 7.43 -12.00 13.42
N GLU A 198 6.81 -12.74 12.50
CA GLU A 198 7.49 -13.71 11.63
C GLU A 198 8.41 -13.00 10.64
N LEU A 199 7.90 -12.01 9.90
CA LEU A 199 8.71 -11.23 8.97
C LEU A 199 9.84 -10.48 9.70
N ARG A 200 9.56 -9.93 10.89
CA ARG A 200 10.59 -9.31 11.73
C ARG A 200 11.72 -10.29 12.08
N THR A 201 11.40 -11.53 12.44
CA THR A 201 12.40 -12.56 12.74
C THR A 201 13.30 -12.83 11.53
N ALA A 202 12.73 -12.93 10.34
CA ALA A 202 13.50 -13.10 9.10
C ALA A 202 14.39 -11.87 8.81
N VAL A 203 13.86 -10.67 8.98
CA VAL A 203 14.59 -9.40 8.80
C VAL A 203 15.78 -9.31 9.78
N GLU A 204 15.56 -9.64 11.05
CA GLU A 204 16.63 -9.65 12.07
C GLU A 204 17.74 -10.65 11.73
N ALA A 205 17.39 -11.84 11.22
CA ALA A 205 18.37 -12.82 10.75
C ALA A 205 19.18 -12.31 9.54
N ALA A 206 18.53 -11.67 8.57
CA ALA A 206 19.19 -11.06 7.42
C ALA A 206 20.18 -9.96 7.86
N ILE A 207 19.75 -9.07 8.77
CA ILE A 207 20.60 -8.00 9.34
C ILE A 207 21.79 -8.60 10.08
N ALA A 208 21.59 -9.66 10.87
CA ALA A 208 22.66 -10.32 11.60
C ALA A 208 23.77 -10.87 10.68
N SER A 209 23.43 -11.21 9.44
CA SER A 209 24.36 -11.73 8.43
C SER A 209 25.30 -10.68 7.82
N ILE A 210 25.03 -9.38 8.02
CA ILE A 210 25.90 -8.29 7.54
C ILE A 210 27.27 -8.39 8.23
N SER A 211 28.34 -8.30 7.43
CA SER A 211 29.72 -8.40 7.88
C SER A 211 30.63 -7.32 7.27
N ALA A 212 31.89 -7.31 7.69
CA ALA A 212 32.97 -6.58 7.01
C ALA A 212 33.97 -7.56 6.38
N SER A 213 34.70 -7.11 5.35
CA SER A 213 35.77 -7.85 4.67
C SER A 213 37.12 -7.71 5.34
#